data_AF-A0A351K486-F1
#
_entry.id   AF-A0A351K486-F1
#
_cell.length_a   1.000
_cell.length_b   1.000
_cell.length_c   1.000
_cell.angle_alpha   90.00
_cell.angle_beta   90.00
_cell.angle_gamma   90.00
#
_symmetry.space_group_name_H-M   'P 1'
#
loop_
_entity.id
_entity.type
_entity.pdbx_description
1 polymer ?
#
loop_
_entity_poly.entity_id
_entity_poly.type
_entity_poly.pdbx_seq_one_letter_code
_entity_poly.pdbx_strand_id
1 'polypeptide(L)'
;MAAPRFAPSRRRNDPFYESPDVVPASWSTDRPAEIEGLQPVGPSLGYPGPDQGFILTIAKRLRPRICTQSGEHIDDAINGSIGIALRRASMMSRAPVVHDLTIALTVWGWFDTNPPADLVKIRSDAFAGLRNLGHHYGAARRLVDAVPESTLRATPDQISLLYPAQWKVLSGADTLENDHV
;
A
#
# COMPACT_ATOMS: atom_id res chain seq x y z
N MET A 1 -45.41 -4.33 2.48
CA MET A 1 -45.30 -5.44 3.45
C MET A 1 -44.99 -4.81 4.80
N ALA A 2 -45.87 -5.01 5.79
CA ALA A 2 -45.72 -4.43 7.13
C ALA A 2 -44.78 -5.28 7.99
N ALA A 3 -43.94 -4.65 8.80
CA ALA A 3 -43.10 -5.34 9.78
C ALA A 3 -43.97 -6.08 10.82
N PRO A 4 -43.56 -7.27 11.31
CA PRO A 4 -44.38 -8.05 12.23
C PRO A 4 -44.56 -7.32 13.57
N ARG A 5 -45.77 -7.41 14.14
CA ARG A 5 -46.10 -6.94 15.49
C ARG A 5 -45.27 -7.74 16.50
N PHE A 6 -44.57 -7.01 17.37
CA PHE A 6 -43.76 -7.49 18.49
C PHE A 6 -44.36 -8.74 19.16
N ALA A 7 -43.57 -9.82 19.28
CA ALA A 7 -43.96 -10.98 20.08
C ALA A 7 -43.93 -10.60 21.57
N PRO A 8 -44.91 -11.03 22.38
CA PRO A 8 -44.89 -10.77 23.81
C PRO A 8 -43.70 -11.53 24.43
N SER A 9 -42.67 -10.80 24.84
CA SER A 9 -41.61 -11.37 25.69
C SER A 9 -42.16 -11.46 27.11
N ARG A 10 -42.38 -12.69 27.59
CA ARG A 10 -42.62 -12.94 29.01
C ARG A 10 -41.41 -12.38 29.76
N ARG A 11 -41.59 -11.38 30.64
CA ARG A 11 -40.50 -10.93 31.51
C ARG A 11 -40.04 -12.15 32.30
N ARG A 12 -38.82 -12.62 32.03
CA ARG A 12 -38.23 -13.72 32.78
C ARG A 12 -37.81 -13.12 34.12
N ASN A 13 -38.48 -13.53 35.20
CA ASN A 13 -38.23 -13.00 36.54
C ASN A 13 -36.93 -13.56 37.15
N ASP A 14 -36.43 -14.67 36.62
CA ASP A 14 -35.20 -15.28 37.10
C ASP A 14 -34.00 -14.86 36.22
N PRO A 15 -32.96 -14.23 36.80
CA PRO A 15 -31.71 -14.01 36.11
C PRO A 15 -31.07 -15.37 35.79
N PHE A 16 -30.97 -15.70 34.51
CA PHE A 16 -30.32 -16.93 34.02
C PHE A 16 -28.78 -16.85 34.12
N TYR A 17 -28.25 -15.65 34.36
CA TYR A 17 -26.83 -15.37 34.44
C TYR A 17 -26.55 -14.60 35.72
N GLU A 18 -25.71 -15.16 36.57
CA GLU A 18 -25.08 -14.49 37.69
C GLU A 18 -23.61 -14.29 37.32
N SER A 19 -23.11 -13.06 37.47
CA SER A 19 -21.68 -12.80 37.26
C SER A 19 -20.88 -13.55 38.32
N PRO A 20 -19.72 -14.13 37.98
CA PRO A 20 -18.87 -14.76 38.97
C PRO A 20 -18.49 -13.81 40.11
N ASP A 21 -18.35 -14.33 41.33
CA ASP A 21 -17.89 -13.57 42.51
C ASP A 21 -16.47 -12.98 42.36
N VAL A 22 -15.74 -13.43 41.33
CA VAL A 22 -14.38 -13.00 41.02
C VAL A 22 -14.38 -12.28 39.68
N VAL A 23 -13.89 -11.04 39.70
CA VAL A 23 -13.50 -10.32 38.48
C VAL A 23 -12.10 -10.81 38.11
N PRO A 24 -11.90 -11.43 36.94
CA PRO A 24 -10.55 -11.79 36.50
C PRO A 24 -9.69 -10.53 36.39
N ALA A 25 -8.38 -10.68 36.57
CA ALA A 25 -7.46 -9.59 36.35
C ALA A 25 -7.68 -8.99 34.95
N SER A 26 -7.48 -7.67 34.84
CA SER A 26 -7.49 -6.99 33.54
C SER A 26 -6.55 -7.72 32.59
N TRP A 27 -7.00 -7.93 31.36
CA TRP A 27 -6.18 -8.53 30.33
C TRP A 27 -4.87 -7.72 30.17
N SER A 28 -3.75 -8.43 30.20
CA SER A 28 -2.42 -7.90 29.91
C SER A 28 -1.76 -8.74 28.81
N THR A 29 -0.94 -8.11 28.00
CA THR A 29 -0.09 -8.79 27.01
C THR A 29 1.04 -9.52 27.72
N ASP A 30 0.89 -10.83 27.93
CA ASP A 30 1.87 -11.68 28.62
C ASP A 30 2.50 -12.74 27.71
N ARG A 31 2.19 -12.72 26.40
CA ARG A 31 2.65 -13.76 25.49
C ARG A 31 4.06 -13.49 24.99
N PRO A 32 4.91 -14.54 24.89
CA PRO A 32 6.18 -14.43 24.20
C PRO A 32 6.02 -13.92 22.77
N ALA A 33 6.86 -12.97 22.37
CA ALA A 33 6.84 -12.27 21.07
C ALA A 33 5.62 -11.37 20.81
N GLU A 34 4.84 -11.03 21.85
CA GLU A 34 3.84 -9.97 21.76
C GLU A 34 4.53 -8.60 21.72
N ILE A 35 4.04 -7.71 20.85
CA ILE A 35 4.60 -6.37 20.69
C ILE A 35 3.93 -5.46 21.72
N GLU A 36 4.72 -4.94 22.66
CA GLU A 36 4.26 -3.90 23.58
C GLU A 36 4.11 -2.56 22.84
N GLY A 37 2.89 -2.02 22.80
CA GLY A 37 2.61 -0.73 22.17
C GLY A 37 2.36 -0.82 20.66
N LEU A 38 3.01 0.06 19.90
CA LEU A 38 2.81 0.16 18.44
C LEU A 38 3.73 -0.81 17.69
N GLN A 39 3.36 -1.13 16.45
CA GLN A 39 4.21 -1.92 15.55
C GLN A 39 5.58 -1.24 15.36
N PRO A 40 6.69 -2.03 15.31
CA PRO A 40 8.02 -1.48 15.14
C PRO A 40 8.15 -0.77 13.80
N VAL A 41 8.90 0.34 13.80
CA VAL A 41 9.19 1.15 12.62
C VAL A 41 10.67 1.05 12.28
N GLY A 42 10.98 0.97 10.99
CA GLY A 42 12.36 0.85 10.53
C GLY A 42 12.45 0.57 9.04
N PRO A 43 13.66 0.68 8.46
CA PRO A 43 13.89 0.36 7.05
C PRO A 43 13.41 -1.06 6.73
N SER A 44 12.80 -1.27 5.56
CA SER A 44 12.30 -2.59 5.11
C SER A 44 11.25 -3.30 5.98
N LEU A 45 10.81 -2.74 7.11
CA LEU A 45 9.70 -3.27 7.92
C LEU A 45 8.32 -3.02 7.29
N GLY A 46 8.27 -2.11 6.30
CA GLY A 46 7.04 -1.74 5.61
C GLY A 46 6.20 -0.71 6.38
N TYR A 47 5.02 -0.43 5.83
CA TYR A 47 4.14 0.63 6.33
C TYR A 47 2.73 0.06 6.54
N PRO A 48 2.31 -0.17 7.79
CA PRO A 48 0.97 -0.66 8.09
C PRO A 48 -0.06 0.46 7.97
N GLY A 49 -1.27 0.11 7.55
CA GLY A 49 -2.39 1.04 7.39
C GLY A 49 -3.72 0.30 7.34
N PRO A 50 -4.85 1.02 7.52
CA PRO A 50 -6.17 0.41 7.45
C PRO A 50 -6.53 0.01 6.00
N ASP A 51 -7.37 -1.01 5.85
CA ASP A 51 -8.01 -1.44 4.59
C ASP A 51 -7.08 -1.56 3.36
N GLN A 52 -5.82 -1.97 3.56
CA GLN A 52 -4.83 -2.03 2.48
C GLN A 52 -5.28 -2.91 1.30
N GLY A 53 -6.08 -3.95 1.55
CA GLY A 53 -6.61 -4.82 0.51
C GLY A 53 -7.45 -4.11 -0.56
N PHE A 54 -8.02 -2.93 -0.25
CA PHE A 54 -8.81 -2.16 -1.23
C PHE A 54 -7.97 -1.68 -2.42
N ILE A 55 -6.65 -1.54 -2.26
CA ILE A 55 -5.73 -1.16 -3.34
C ILE A 55 -5.82 -2.13 -4.54
N LEU A 56 -6.09 -3.41 -4.31
CA LEU A 56 -6.22 -4.42 -5.37
C LEU A 56 -7.43 -4.14 -6.28
N THR A 57 -8.51 -3.63 -5.69
CA THR A 57 -9.70 -3.20 -6.44
C THR A 57 -9.38 -1.98 -7.30
N ILE A 58 -8.63 -1.02 -6.77
CA ILE A 58 -8.18 0.18 -7.49
C ILE A 58 -7.25 -0.24 -8.64
N ALA A 59 -6.27 -1.10 -8.37
CA ALA A 59 -5.32 -1.61 -9.35
C ALA A 59 -6.03 -2.31 -10.52
N LYS A 60 -7.02 -3.17 -10.24
CA LYS A 60 -7.83 -3.81 -11.28
C LYS A 60 -8.52 -2.80 -12.20
N ARG A 61 -8.99 -1.67 -11.67
CA ARG A 61 -9.64 -0.60 -12.44
C ARG A 61 -8.65 0.23 -13.25
N LEU A 62 -7.44 0.45 -12.75
CA LEU A 62 -6.41 1.23 -13.44
C LEU A 62 -5.59 0.40 -14.43
N ARG A 63 -5.57 -0.94 -14.31
CA ARG A 63 -4.83 -1.86 -15.20
C ARG A 63 -4.97 -1.54 -16.70
N PRO A 64 -6.16 -1.27 -17.26
CA PRO A 64 -6.29 -1.00 -18.70
C PRO A 64 -5.59 0.27 -19.18
N ARG A 65 -5.19 1.17 -18.27
CA ARG A 65 -4.50 2.43 -18.58
C ARG A 65 -2.98 2.29 -18.57
N ILE A 66 -2.45 1.15 -18.10
CA ILE A 66 -1.01 0.94 -17.95
C ILE A 66 -0.41 0.63 -19.32
N CYS A 67 0.62 1.39 -19.68
CA CYS A 67 1.39 1.28 -20.91
C CYS A 67 2.75 0.63 -20.60
N THR A 68 2.91 -0.63 -21.01
CA THR A 68 4.17 -1.38 -20.91
C THR A 68 4.94 -1.31 -22.23
N GLN A 69 6.27 -1.25 -22.13
CA GLN A 69 7.19 -1.36 -23.25
C GLN A 69 7.62 -2.82 -23.45
N SER A 70 8.37 -3.09 -24.52
CA SER A 70 8.85 -4.44 -24.83
C SER A 70 9.70 -5.00 -23.69
N GLY A 71 9.36 -6.20 -23.21
CA GLY A 71 10.05 -6.89 -22.12
C GLY A 71 9.53 -6.57 -20.72
N GLU A 72 8.67 -5.56 -20.57
CA GLU A 72 8.04 -5.23 -19.28
C GLU A 72 6.78 -6.07 -19.06
N HIS A 73 6.55 -6.50 -17.81
CA HIS A 73 5.34 -7.21 -17.44
C HIS A 73 4.39 -6.30 -16.66
N ILE A 74 3.11 -6.29 -17.04
CA ILE A 74 2.11 -5.42 -16.39
C ILE A 74 1.93 -5.73 -14.90
N ASP A 75 2.05 -7.00 -14.49
CA ASP A 75 1.91 -7.39 -13.07
C ASP A 75 3.13 -6.97 -12.23
N ASP A 76 4.31 -6.84 -12.85
CA ASP A 76 5.49 -6.28 -12.18
C ASP A 76 5.23 -4.80 -11.85
N ALA A 77 4.78 -4.03 -12.86
CA ALA A 77 4.40 -2.62 -12.72
C ALA A 77 3.34 -2.41 -11.62
N ILE A 78 2.26 -3.20 -11.65
CA ILE A 78 1.17 -3.10 -10.67
C ILE A 78 1.66 -3.38 -9.25
N ASN A 79 2.37 -4.49 -9.04
CA ASN A 79 2.80 -4.89 -7.69
C ASN A 79 3.81 -3.90 -7.10
N GLY A 80 4.75 -3.39 -7.89
CA GLY A 80 5.67 -2.35 -7.45
C GLY A 80 4.93 -1.05 -7.09
N SER A 81 4.01 -0.59 -7.94
CA SER A 81 3.24 0.63 -7.69
C SER A 81 2.27 0.51 -6.52
N ILE A 82 1.73 -0.68 -6.23
CA ILE A 82 0.90 -0.93 -5.04
C ILE A 82 1.70 -0.64 -3.76
N GLY A 83 2.95 -1.11 -3.67
CA GLY A 83 3.78 -0.87 -2.49
C GLY A 83 3.98 0.62 -2.21
N ILE A 84 4.26 1.40 -3.26
CA ILE A 84 4.45 2.85 -3.18
C ILE A 84 3.15 3.55 -2.75
N ALA A 85 2.02 3.15 -3.34
CA ALA A 85 0.70 3.67 -3.01
C ALA A 85 0.31 3.38 -1.55
N LEU A 86 0.59 2.17 -1.05
CA LEU A 86 0.31 1.79 0.32
C LEU A 86 1.20 2.53 1.33
N ARG A 87 2.47 2.79 1.00
CA ARG A 87 3.34 3.65 1.81
C ARG A 87 2.73 5.04 1.98
N ARG A 88 2.31 5.66 0.87
CA ARG A 88 1.65 6.97 0.92
C ARG A 88 0.40 6.98 1.78
N ALA A 89 -0.50 6.01 1.59
CA ALA A 89 -1.75 5.93 2.35
C ALA A 89 -1.49 5.77 3.85
N SER A 90 -0.51 4.93 4.20
CA SER A 90 -0.09 4.66 5.58
C SER A 90 0.53 5.89 6.25
N MET A 91 1.35 6.67 5.53
CA MET A 91 1.88 7.95 6.03
C MET A 91 0.79 8.96 6.40
N MET A 92 -0.39 8.84 5.78
CA MET A 92 -1.57 9.67 6.05
C MET A 92 -2.57 8.97 6.99
N SER A 93 -2.20 7.82 7.58
CA SER A 93 -3.03 7.03 8.50
C SER A 93 -4.44 6.74 7.97
N ARG A 94 -4.56 6.45 6.67
CA ARG A 94 -5.86 6.19 6.02
C ARG A 94 -5.83 5.00 5.06
N ALA A 95 -7.02 4.56 4.66
CA ALA A 95 -7.19 3.56 3.61
C ALA A 95 -6.66 4.07 2.25
N PRO A 96 -6.18 3.18 1.37
CA PRO A 96 -5.74 3.57 0.04
C PRO A 96 -6.88 4.11 -0.82
N VAL A 97 -6.60 5.17 -1.59
CA VAL A 97 -7.52 5.79 -2.55
C VAL A 97 -6.90 5.81 -3.94
N VAL A 98 -7.72 6.13 -4.96
CA VAL A 98 -7.26 6.13 -6.37
C VAL A 98 -6.01 6.99 -6.59
N HIS A 99 -5.91 8.13 -5.90
CA HIS A 99 -4.79 9.06 -6.04
C HIS A 99 -3.45 8.49 -5.59
N ASP A 100 -3.43 7.51 -4.68
CA ASP A 100 -2.17 6.87 -4.26
C ASP A 100 -1.55 6.08 -5.39
N LEU A 101 -2.37 5.25 -6.04
CA LEU A 101 -1.90 4.44 -7.15
C LEU A 101 -1.67 5.28 -8.40
N THR A 102 -2.48 6.31 -8.63
CA THR A 102 -2.25 7.27 -9.71
C THR A 102 -0.87 7.91 -9.60
N ILE A 103 -0.47 8.38 -8.41
CA ILE A 103 0.86 8.98 -8.22
C ILE A 103 1.97 7.96 -8.45
N ALA A 104 1.85 6.77 -7.86
CA ALA A 104 2.85 5.70 -8.04
C ALA A 104 3.01 5.31 -9.52
N LEU A 105 1.92 5.29 -10.29
CA LEU A 105 1.93 4.97 -11.72
C LEU A 105 2.48 6.13 -12.56
N THR A 106 2.12 7.38 -12.25
CA THR A 106 2.60 8.57 -12.98
C THR A 106 4.10 8.77 -12.80
N VAL A 107 4.63 8.66 -11.57
CA VAL A 107 6.06 8.87 -11.28
C VAL A 107 6.95 7.91 -12.09
N TRP A 108 6.48 6.68 -12.29
CA TRP A 108 7.17 5.65 -13.07
C TRP A 108 6.72 5.58 -14.53
N GLY A 109 6.02 6.60 -15.03
CA GLY A 109 5.64 6.73 -16.44
C GLY A 109 4.74 5.61 -16.96
N TRP A 110 3.99 4.92 -16.09
CA TRP A 110 3.15 3.79 -16.49
C TRP A 110 1.88 4.21 -17.23
N PHE A 111 1.49 5.48 -17.18
CA PHE A 111 0.39 6.02 -17.99
C PHE A 111 0.85 6.63 -19.32
N ASP A 112 2.15 6.67 -19.57
CA ASP A 112 2.73 7.29 -20.75
C ASP A 112 2.98 6.23 -21.84
N THR A 113 2.49 6.50 -23.04
CA THR A 113 2.74 5.64 -24.21
C THR A 113 4.17 5.76 -24.73
N ASN A 114 4.81 6.92 -24.53
CA ASN A 114 6.17 7.22 -24.98
C ASN A 114 7.03 7.83 -23.85
N PRO A 115 7.28 7.07 -22.77
CA PRO A 115 8.09 7.52 -21.65
C PRO A 115 9.56 7.74 -22.05
N PRO A 116 10.33 8.55 -21.30
CA PRO A 116 11.78 8.70 -21.52
C PRO A 116 12.52 7.36 -21.53
N ALA A 117 13.42 7.15 -22.48
CA ALA A 117 14.14 5.87 -22.65
C ALA A 117 14.94 5.46 -21.39
N ASP A 118 15.57 6.43 -20.73
CA ASP A 118 16.30 6.19 -19.48
C ASP A 118 15.36 5.73 -18.35
N LEU A 119 14.13 6.24 -18.29
CA LEU A 119 13.12 5.81 -17.33
C LEU A 119 12.71 4.36 -17.58
N VAL A 120 12.51 3.99 -18.85
CA VAL A 120 12.17 2.61 -19.25
C VAL A 120 13.30 1.65 -18.83
N LYS A 121 14.56 2.03 -19.06
CA LYS A 121 15.72 1.23 -18.68
C LYS A 121 15.76 0.98 -17.17
N ILE A 122 15.63 2.02 -16.35
CA ILE A 122 15.68 1.86 -14.88
C ILE A 122 14.48 1.07 -14.37
N ARG A 123 13.25 1.42 -14.80
CA ARG A 123 12.06 0.74 -14.27
C ARG A 123 12.00 -0.73 -14.69
N SER A 124 12.55 -1.07 -15.86
CA SER A 124 12.63 -2.48 -16.31
C SER A 124 13.44 -3.33 -15.34
N ASP A 125 14.55 -2.80 -14.80
CA ASP A 125 15.36 -3.49 -13.78
C ASP A 125 14.69 -3.44 -12.40
N ALA A 126 14.29 -2.25 -11.96
CA ALA A 126 13.74 -2.03 -10.62
C ALA A 126 12.43 -2.79 -10.35
N PHE A 127 11.61 -3.01 -11.38
CA PHE A 127 10.35 -3.75 -11.27
C PHE A 127 10.48 -5.24 -11.66
N ALA A 128 11.64 -5.69 -12.16
CA ALA A 128 11.80 -7.05 -12.64
C ALA A 128 11.42 -8.10 -11.59
N GLY A 129 10.44 -8.94 -11.91
CA GLY A 129 10.04 -10.07 -11.06
C GLY A 129 9.15 -9.71 -9.87
N LEU A 130 8.73 -8.44 -9.72
CA LEU A 130 7.82 -8.03 -8.64
C LEU A 130 6.43 -8.67 -8.70
N ARG A 131 6.05 -9.33 -9.79
CA ARG A 131 4.88 -10.23 -9.86
C ARG A 131 5.00 -11.41 -8.88
N ASN A 132 6.22 -11.79 -8.51
CA ASN A 132 6.54 -12.88 -7.59
C ASN A 132 7.07 -12.34 -6.25
N LEU A 133 6.28 -11.51 -5.55
CA LEU A 133 6.69 -10.83 -4.31
C LEU A 133 7.28 -11.74 -3.23
N GLY A 134 6.89 -13.02 -3.17
CA GLY A 134 7.44 -13.99 -2.22
C GLY A 134 8.95 -14.23 -2.39
N HIS A 135 9.49 -14.07 -3.59
CA HIS A 135 10.94 -14.19 -3.88
C HIS A 135 11.64 -12.83 -4.01
N HIS A 136 10.88 -11.76 -4.26
CA HIS A 136 11.39 -10.43 -4.53
C HIS A 136 11.02 -9.39 -3.45
N TYR A 137 10.75 -9.83 -2.22
CA TYR A 137 10.34 -8.95 -1.13
C TYR A 137 11.34 -7.81 -0.87
N GLY A 138 12.64 -8.13 -0.80
CA GLY A 138 13.68 -7.12 -0.58
C GLY A 138 13.77 -6.10 -1.72
N ALA A 139 13.63 -6.55 -2.97
CA ALA A 139 13.58 -5.64 -4.12
C ALA A 139 12.34 -4.74 -4.09
N ALA A 140 11.18 -5.29 -3.74
CA ALA A 140 9.95 -4.51 -3.57
C ALA A 140 10.11 -3.44 -2.48
N ARG A 141 10.74 -3.77 -1.35
CA ARG A 141 10.99 -2.80 -0.27
C ARG A 141 11.95 -1.70 -0.68
N ARG A 142 13.06 -2.03 -1.36
CA ARG A 142 14.00 -1.03 -1.89
C ARG A 142 13.31 -0.08 -2.87
N LEU A 143 12.51 -0.61 -3.79
CA LEU A 143 11.72 0.22 -4.71
C LEU A 143 10.79 1.18 -3.97
N VAL A 144 10.08 0.69 -2.94
CA VAL A 144 9.14 1.49 -2.16
C VAL A 144 9.84 2.56 -1.33
N ASP A 145 10.99 2.22 -0.74
CA ASP A 145 11.77 3.11 0.13
C ASP A 145 12.52 4.20 -0.68
N ALA A 146 12.89 3.90 -1.93
CA ALA A 146 13.54 4.85 -2.85
C ALA A 146 12.71 6.10 -3.12
N VAL A 147 11.38 5.99 -3.18
CA VAL A 147 10.52 7.14 -3.51
C VAL A 147 10.60 8.20 -2.40
N PRO A 148 10.95 9.46 -2.69
CA PRO A 148 11.06 10.48 -1.66
C PRO A 148 9.74 10.80 -0.96
N GLU A 149 9.79 11.08 0.33
CA GLU A 149 8.61 11.49 1.10
C GLU A 149 7.95 12.76 0.54
N SER A 150 8.73 13.70 -0.02
CA SER A 150 8.21 14.89 -0.70
C SER A 150 7.28 14.52 -1.86
N THR A 151 7.67 13.54 -2.69
CA THR A 151 6.82 12.95 -3.74
C THR A 151 5.55 12.37 -3.15
N LEU A 152 5.66 11.60 -2.06
CA LEU A 152 4.52 10.94 -1.42
C LEU A 152 3.58 11.92 -0.70
N ARG A 153 3.99 13.17 -0.44
CA ARG A 153 3.12 14.22 0.09
C ARG A 153 2.47 15.10 -1.00
N ALA A 154 3.01 15.10 -2.22
CA ALA A 154 2.51 15.91 -3.32
C ALA A 154 1.10 15.50 -3.80
N THR A 155 0.39 16.38 -4.49
CA THR A 155 -0.89 16.04 -5.16
C THR A 155 -0.66 15.39 -6.52
N PRO A 156 -1.65 14.64 -7.08
CA PRO A 156 -1.53 14.10 -8.42
C PRO A 156 -1.24 15.17 -9.49
N ASP A 157 -1.81 16.38 -9.33
CA ASP A 157 -1.59 17.50 -10.24
C ASP A 157 -0.15 18.02 -10.18
N GLN A 158 0.40 18.15 -8.97
CA GLN A 158 1.81 18.53 -8.78
C GLN A 158 2.75 17.50 -9.43
N ILE A 159 2.48 16.22 -9.24
CA ILE A 159 3.27 15.14 -9.85
C ILE A 159 3.15 15.18 -11.39
N SER A 160 1.95 15.42 -11.91
CA SER A 160 1.71 15.49 -13.37
C SER A 160 2.38 16.69 -14.03
N LEU A 161 2.58 17.80 -13.31
CA LEU A 161 3.32 18.97 -13.80
C LEU A 161 4.84 18.74 -13.86
N LEU A 162 5.37 17.93 -12.94
CA LEU A 162 6.80 17.65 -12.84
C LEU A 162 7.23 16.47 -13.72
N TYR A 163 6.34 15.50 -13.95
CA TYR A 163 6.53 14.44 -14.92
C TYR A 163 6.30 14.97 -16.36
N PRO A 164 7.11 14.59 -17.37
CA PRO A 164 8.26 13.69 -17.29
C PRO A 164 9.58 14.37 -16.91
N ALA A 165 9.67 15.70 -16.89
CA ALA A 165 10.95 16.41 -16.79
C ALA A 165 11.79 16.06 -15.53
N GLN A 166 11.14 15.77 -14.39
CA GLN A 166 11.81 15.51 -13.11
C GLN A 166 11.60 14.09 -12.58
N TRP A 167 11.34 13.13 -13.47
CA TRP A 167 11.00 11.76 -13.07
C TRP A 167 12.04 11.10 -12.13
N LYS A 168 13.34 11.37 -12.29
CA LYS A 168 14.40 10.83 -11.42
C LYS A 168 14.24 11.30 -9.98
N VAL A 169 14.01 12.60 -9.79
CA VAL A 169 13.77 13.20 -8.47
C VAL A 169 12.47 12.67 -7.87
N LEU A 170 11.42 12.55 -8.67
CA LEU A 170 10.13 12.05 -8.21
C LEU A 170 10.19 10.58 -7.76
N SER A 171 10.88 9.73 -8.53
CA SER A 171 10.97 8.29 -8.27
C SER A 171 12.05 7.92 -7.25
N GLY A 172 13.05 8.78 -7.06
CA GLY A 172 14.26 8.45 -6.30
C GLY A 172 15.14 7.43 -7.03
N ALA A 173 15.03 7.34 -8.36
CA ALA A 173 15.75 6.38 -9.19
C ALA A 173 17.26 6.39 -8.98
N ASP A 174 17.85 7.56 -8.66
CA ASP A 174 19.28 7.67 -8.38
C ASP A 174 19.73 6.79 -7.20
N THR A 175 18.84 6.51 -6.24
CA THR A 175 19.14 5.61 -5.11
C THR A 175 19.20 4.14 -5.52
N LEU A 176 18.51 3.77 -6.61
CA LEU A 176 18.47 2.40 -7.12
C LEU A 176 19.65 2.10 -8.06
N GLU A 177 20.22 3.11 -8.73
CA GLU A 177 21.39 2.96 -9.59
C GLU A 177 22.68 2.69 -8.80
N ASN A 178 22.82 3.27 -7.60
CA ASN A 178 24.05 3.25 -6.81
C ASN A 178 24.33 1.94 -6.05
N ASP A 179 23.37 1.02 -6.00
CA ASP A 179 23.46 -0.24 -5.23
C ASP A 179 24.08 -1.43 -6.02
N HIS A 180 24.43 -1.22 -7.29
CA HIS A 180 25.04 -2.25 -8.15
C HIS A 180 26.59 -2.22 -8.14
N VAL A 181 27.21 -1.63 -7.10
CA VAL A 181 28.67 -1.59 -6.88
C VAL A 181 29.06 -2.42 -5.67
#